data_AF-A0A2N4YQ42-F1
#
_entry.id   AF-A0A2N4YQ42-F1
#
_cell.length_a   1.000
_cell.length_b   1.000
_cell.length_c   1.000
_cell.angle_alpha   90.00
_cell.angle_beta   90.00
_cell.angle_gamma   90.00
#
_symmetry.space_group_name_H-M   'P 1'
#
loop_
_entity.id
_entity.type
_entity.pdbx_description
1 polymer ?
#
loop_
_entity_poly.entity_id
_entity_poly.type
_entity_poly.pdbx_seq_one_letter_code
_entity_poly.pdbx_strand_id
1 'polypeptide(L)' 'MTEGTIKTSKYEIIAIFREELRKRTEIEIFFNNTSIVTQLTRVDFAEFHIQTHRKIPPGHKIRFLLH' A
#
# COMPACT_ATOMS: atom_id res chain seq x y z
N MET A 1 -8.71 -23.55 -5.16
CA MET A 1 -8.15 -22.20 -4.96
C MET A 1 -9.07 -21.52 -3.96
N THR A 2 -8.61 -21.29 -2.74
CA THR A 2 -9.38 -20.49 -1.77
C THR A 2 -9.28 -19.03 -2.21
N GLU A 3 -10.41 -18.41 -2.52
CA GLU A 3 -10.47 -16.96 -2.70
C GLU A 3 -9.97 -16.29 -1.42
N GLY A 4 -9.05 -15.32 -1.58
CA GLY A 4 -8.53 -14.35 -0.61
C GLY A 4 -8.51 -14.73 0.88
N THR A 5 -7.32 -14.78 1.49
CA THR A 5 -7.20 -14.77 2.96
C THR A 5 -7.25 -13.34 3.49
N ILE A 6 -8.19 -13.03 4.38
CA ILE A 6 -8.29 -11.71 5.02
C ILE A 6 -7.33 -11.62 6.20
N LYS A 7 -6.54 -10.54 6.27
CA LYS A 7 -5.62 -10.23 7.39
C LYS A 7 -6.09 -8.98 8.12
N THR A 8 -6.47 -9.12 9.39
CA THR A 8 -6.93 -8.00 10.25
C THR A 8 -6.03 -7.72 11.45
N SER A 9 -5.06 -8.60 11.73
CA SER A 9 -4.12 -8.41 12.84
C SER A 9 -3.19 -7.24 12.56
N LYS A 10 -3.17 -6.23 13.45
CA LYS A 10 -2.32 -5.04 13.33
C LYS A 10 -0.84 -5.41 13.14
N TYR A 11 -0.33 -6.34 13.95
CA TYR A 11 1.07 -6.74 13.91
C TYR A 11 1.41 -7.49 12.63
N GLU A 12 0.50 -8.32 12.13
CA GLU A 12 0.67 -9.04 10.87
C GLU A 12 0.69 -8.08 9.68
N ILE A 13 -0.21 -7.10 9.65
CA ILE A 13 -0.24 -6.07 8.61
C ILE A 13 1.07 -5.27 8.60
N ILE A 14 1.56 -4.82 9.77
CA ILE A 14 2.84 -4.10 9.85
C ILE A 14 4.00 -4.97 9.37
N ALA A 15 4.02 -6.26 9.74
CA ALA A 15 5.05 -7.19 9.30
C ALA A 15 5.06 -7.38 7.78
N ILE A 16 3.88 -7.55 7.17
CA ILE A 16 3.71 -7.63 5.71
C ILE A 16 4.26 -6.36 5.05
N PHE A 17 3.79 -5.18 5.45
CA PHE A 17 4.24 -3.93 4.83
C PHE A 17 5.74 -3.69 4.98
N ARG A 18 6.34 -4.05 6.13
CA ARG A 18 7.79 -3.95 6.33
C ARG A 18 8.57 -4.88 5.42
N GLU A 19 8.06 -6.08 5.18
CA GLU A 19 8.71 -7.05 4.31
C GLU A 19 8.63 -6.62 2.84
N GLU A 20 7.45 -6.17 2.40
CA GLU A 20 7.23 -5.70 1.04
C GLU A 20 7.99 -4.40 0.75
N LEU A 21 8.17 -3.52 1.74
CA LEU A 21 9.09 -2.38 1.67
C LEU A 21 10.53 -2.83 1.37
N ARG A 22 11.04 -3.86 2.06
CA ARG A 22 12.42 -4.35 1.87
C ARG A 22 12.63 -4.97 0.51
N LYS A 23 11.64 -5.70 0.01
CA LYS A 23 11.63 -6.31 -1.34
C LYS A 23 11.48 -5.27 -2.46
N ARG A 24 11.14 -4.02 -2.11
CA ARG A 24 10.77 -2.97 -3.06
C ARG A 24 9.60 -3.38 -3.96
N THR A 25 8.63 -4.05 -3.34
CA THR A 25 7.41 -4.50 -4.00
C THR A 25 6.66 -3.31 -4.58
N GLU A 26 6.14 -3.50 -5.80
CA GLU A 26 5.33 -2.49 -6.47
C GLU A 26 4.00 -2.33 -5.74
N ILE A 27 3.65 -1.08 -5.42
CA ILE A 27 2.35 -0.70 -4.90
C ILE A 27 1.62 0.12 -5.97
N GLU A 28 0.47 -0.36 -6.41
CA GLU A 28 -0.43 0.35 -7.30
C GLU A 28 -1.49 1.10 -6.50
N ILE A 29 -1.68 2.37 -6.85
CA ILE A 29 -2.57 3.29 -6.16
C ILE A 29 -3.68 3.67 -7.13
N PHE A 30 -4.93 3.40 -6.75
CA PHE A 30 -6.10 3.68 -7.58
C PHE A 30 -6.88 4.89 -7.03
N PHE A 31 -7.02 5.92 -7.85
CA PHE A 31 -7.84 7.08 -7.53
C PHE A 31 -8.49 7.61 -8.81
N ASN A 32 -9.79 7.94 -8.71
CA ASN A 32 -10.62 8.28 -9.86
C ASN A 32 -10.54 7.16 -10.93
N ASN A 33 -10.25 7.52 -12.19
CA ASN A 33 -10.08 6.62 -13.32
C ASN A 33 -8.58 6.43 -13.68
N THR A 34 -7.68 6.69 -12.74
CA THR A 34 -6.23 6.58 -12.95
C THR A 34 -5.59 5.68 -11.92
N SER A 35 -4.48 5.05 -12.31
CA SER A 35 -3.57 4.39 -11.39
C SER A 35 -2.14 4.89 -11.53
N ILE A 36 -1.37 4.65 -10.49
CA ILE A 36 0.08 4.90 -10.44
C ILE A 36 0.72 3.71 -9.78
N VAL A 37 1.80 3.21 -10.36
CA VAL A 37 2.69 2.23 -9.74
C VAL A 37 3.88 2.96 -9.13
N THR A 38 4.20 2.65 -7.88
CA THR A 38 5.36 3.15 -7.15
C THR A 38 5.83 2.09 -6.14
N GLN A 39 6.65 2.47 -5.17
CA GLN A 39 7.11 1.62 -4.07
C GLN A 39 6.84 2.30 -2.73
N LEU A 40 6.74 1.49 -1.67
CA LEU A 40 6.75 2.00 -0.30
C LEU A 40 8.10 2.70 -0.03
N THR A 41 8.08 3.84 0.65
CA THR A 41 9.31 4.57 1.02
C THR A 41 9.59 4.52 2.51
N ARG A 42 8.57 4.32 3.34
CA ARG A 42 8.68 4.15 4.79
C ARG A 42 7.47 3.38 5.33
N VAL A 43 7.69 2.59 6.37
CA VAL A 43 6.62 1.93 7.14
C VAL A 43 6.94 2.08 8.62
N ASP A 44 6.00 2.64 9.39
CA ASP A 44 6.09 2.71 10.84
C ASP A 44 4.96 1.90 11.52
N PHE A 45 4.67 2.18 12.79
CA PHE A 45 3.69 1.43 13.58
C PHE A 45 2.23 1.85 13.36
N ALA A 46 2.00 2.94 12.63
CA ALA A 46 0.69 3.55 12.41
C ALA A 46 0.41 3.82 10.93
N GLU A 47 1.42 4.19 10.15
CA GLU A 47 1.30 4.62 8.76
C GLU A 47 2.42 4.09 7.86
N PHE A 48 2.19 4.21 6.56
CA PHE A 48 3.17 3.95 5.52
C PHE A 48 3.22 5.14 4.56
N HIS A 49 4.37 5.32 3.92
CA HIS A 49 4.65 6.46 3.07
C HIS A 49 4.91 5.99 1.64
N ILE A 50 4.47 6.80 0.70
CA ILE A 50 4.73 6.67 -0.73
C ILE A 50 5.17 8.05 -1.24
N GLN A 51 6.01 8.07 -2.27
CA GLN A 51 6.39 9.31 -2.95
C GLN A 51 5.92 9.26 -4.40
N THR A 52 5.28 10.34 -4.85
CA THR A 52 4.85 10.50 -6.23
C THR A 52 4.75 11.98 -6.58
N HIS A 53 5.00 12.30 -7.84
CA HIS A 53 4.84 13.66 -8.37
C HIS A 53 3.36 13.98 -8.67
N ARG A 54 2.47 12.99 -8.65
CA ARG A 54 1.05 13.17 -8.93
C ARG A 54 0.28 13.55 -7.66
N LYS A 55 -0.73 14.40 -7.83
CA LYS A 55 -1.62 14.80 -6.74
C LYS A 55 -2.67 13.71 -6.50
N ILE A 56 -2.62 13.09 -5.34
CA ILE A 56 -3.65 12.16 -4.87
C ILE A 56 -4.69 12.99 -4.09
N PRO A 57 -5.99 12.93 -4.43
CA PRO A 57 -7.02 13.70 -3.74
C PRO A 57 -7.06 13.38 -2.22
N PRO A 58 -6.97 14.37 -1.33
CA PRO A 58 -7.06 14.15 0.11
C PRO A 58 -8.50 13.86 0.56
N GLY A 59 -8.66 13.40 1.80
CA GLY A 59 -9.97 13.21 2.44
C GLY A 59 -10.77 11.98 1.99
N HIS A 60 -10.19 11.14 1.14
CA HIS A 60 -10.83 9.92 0.64
C HIS A 60 -10.01 8.69 1.01
N LYS A 61 -10.70 7.57 1.29
CA LYS A 61 -10.04 6.27 1.41
C LYS A 61 -9.61 5.82 0.02
N ILE A 62 -8.30 5.67 -0.17
CA ILE A 62 -7.70 5.26 -1.44
C ILE A 62 -7.58 3.73 -1.48
N ARG A 63 -7.77 3.14 -2.66
CA ARG A 63 -7.54 1.71 -2.87
C ARG A 63 -6.09 1.48 -3.29
N PHE A 64 -5.48 0.46 -2.72
CA PHE A 64 -4.10 0.07 -2.98
C PHE A 64 -4.04 -1.42 -3.33
N LEU A 65 -3.07 -1.79 -4.16
CA LEU A 65 -2.71 -3.16 -4.46
C LEU A 65 -1.19 -3.31 -4.31
N LEU A 66 -0.75 -4.30 -3.53
CA LEU A 66 0.64 -4.75 -3.50
C LEU A 66 0.76 -5.95 -4.43
N HIS A 67 1.73 -5.92 -5.35
CA HIS A 67 1.95 -6.96 -6.38
C HIS A 67 2.83 -8.12 -5.91
#